data_AF-A0A7S0BBV4-F1
#
_entry.id   AF-A0A7S0BBV4-F1
#
_cell.length_a   1.000
_cell.length_b   1.000
_cell.length_c   1.000
_cell.angle_alpha   90.00
_cell.angle_beta   90.00
_cell.angle_gamma   90.00
#
_symmetry.space_group_name_H-M   'P 1'
#
loop_
_entity.id
_entity.type
_entity.pdbx_description
1 polymer ?
#
loop_
_entity_poly.entity_id
_entity_poly.type
_entity_poly.pdbx_seq_one_letter_code
_entity_poly.pdbx_strand_id
1 'polypeptide(L)'
;SRPHRQQLLKSHRSWGLWSRICGLTRAGAPHPWCFLMDDVQKFQKTVEELQNRVQVQTLPLEKKMAQCAVGCYDKHTEYNEVHRCVEGCQQDMQQIAKKISSEFQALQSSVQACQQSCVKRLEPRMEAARSDPQTQQALKQEFEEGMRRCIKEAEPLLPGMEARIRAYLK
;
A
#
# COMPACT_ATOMS: atom_id res chain seq x y z
N SER A 1 3.78 17.35 -8.42
CA SER A 1 4.17 16.19 -7.58
C SER A 1 3.32 16.00 -6.31
N ARG A 2 1.99 15.88 -6.41
CA ARG A 2 1.08 15.65 -5.26
C ARG A 2 0.17 14.38 -5.29
N PRO A 3 0.16 13.49 -6.31
CA PRO A 3 -0.84 12.41 -6.33
C PRO A 3 -0.51 11.23 -5.40
N HIS A 4 0.77 10.95 -5.10
CA HIS A 4 1.15 9.74 -4.36
C HIS A 4 0.81 9.80 -2.86
N ARG A 5 0.86 10.99 -2.25
CA ARG A 5 0.54 11.22 -0.83
C ARG A 5 -0.96 11.05 -0.53
N GLN A 6 -1.84 11.26 -1.52
CA GLN A 6 -3.29 11.13 -1.35
C GLN A 6 -3.77 9.66 -1.42
N GLN A 7 -3.06 8.78 -2.13
CA GLN A 7 -3.41 7.35 -2.18
C GLN A 7 -3.13 6.66 -0.83
N LEU A 8 -2.00 6.99 -0.19
CA LEU A 8 -1.65 6.52 1.17
C LEU A 8 -2.66 7.01 2.23
N LEU A 9 -3.16 8.24 2.11
CA LEU A 9 -4.19 8.78 3.02
C LEU A 9 -5.56 8.08 2.89
N LYS A 10 -5.90 7.54 1.71
CA LYS A 10 -7.12 6.74 1.52
C LYS A 10 -6.98 5.34 2.13
N SER A 11 -5.80 4.73 2.05
CA SER A 11 -5.48 3.50 2.80
C SER A 11 -5.57 3.73 4.32
N HIS A 12 -5.00 4.83 4.81
CA HIS A 12 -5.09 5.22 6.22
C HIS A 12 -6.52 5.48 6.71
N ARG A 13 -7.47 5.89 5.85
CA ARG A 13 -8.88 6.07 6.25
C ARG A 13 -9.62 4.74 6.40
N SER A 14 -9.33 3.76 5.56
CA SER A 14 -9.87 2.40 5.71
C SER A 14 -9.31 1.73 6.98
N TRP A 15 -8.02 1.95 7.25
CA TRP A 15 -7.32 1.53 8.46
C TRP A 15 -7.72 2.34 9.71
N GLY A 16 -8.17 3.58 9.54
CA GLY A 16 -8.69 4.44 10.61
C GLY A 16 -10.09 4.05 11.07
N LEU A 17 -10.90 3.46 10.19
CA LEU A 17 -12.14 2.79 10.58
C LEU A 17 -11.82 1.56 11.45
N TRP A 18 -10.80 0.79 11.09
CA TRP A 18 -10.32 -0.33 11.89
C TRP A 18 -9.63 0.09 13.19
N SER A 19 -8.93 1.23 13.22
CA SER A 19 -8.39 1.82 14.46
C SER A 19 -9.48 2.30 15.40
N ARG A 20 -10.64 2.75 14.88
CA ARG A 20 -11.83 3.07 15.70
C ARG A 20 -12.55 1.83 16.21
N ILE A 21 -12.53 0.74 15.44
CA ILE A 21 -13.03 -0.58 15.87
C ILE A 21 -12.06 -1.23 16.87
N CYS A 22 -10.77 -0.93 16.79
CA CYS A 22 -9.70 -1.31 17.73
C CYS A 22 -9.52 -0.33 18.89
N GLY A 23 -10.39 0.69 19.02
CA GLY A 23 -10.39 1.57 20.17
C GLY A 23 -10.71 0.78 21.44
N LEU A 24 -10.14 1.20 22.58
CA LEU A 24 -10.48 0.65 23.89
C LEU A 24 -12.00 0.54 24.01
N THR A 25 -12.49 -0.63 24.40
CA THR A 25 -13.86 -0.72 24.91
C THR A 25 -13.99 0.29 26.06
N ARG A 26 -15.22 0.74 26.34
CA ARG A 26 -15.51 1.61 27.51
C ARG A 26 -14.93 1.10 28.84
N ALA A 27 -14.53 -0.18 28.90
CA ALA A 27 -13.94 -0.87 30.04
C ALA A 27 -12.38 -0.89 30.08
N GLY A 28 -11.67 -0.24 29.16
CA GLY A 28 -10.20 -0.13 29.23
C GLY A 28 -9.43 -1.40 28.87
N ALA A 29 -10.08 -2.46 28.40
CA ALA A 29 -9.43 -3.68 27.93
C ALA A 29 -9.06 -3.59 26.43
N PRO A 30 -7.87 -4.08 26.02
CA PRO A 30 -7.52 -4.20 24.60
C PRO A 30 -8.56 -5.10 23.90
N HIS A 31 -9.02 -4.66 22.73
CA HIS A 31 -10.00 -5.41 21.96
C HIS A 31 -9.41 -6.78 21.57
N PRO A 32 -10.18 -7.90 21.58
CA PRO A 32 -9.66 -9.26 21.30
C PRO A 32 -9.02 -9.48 19.92
N TRP A 33 -8.95 -8.44 19.09
CA TRP A 33 -8.47 -8.44 17.70
C TRP A 33 -7.00 -7.99 17.61
N CYS A 34 -6.33 -7.81 18.76
CA CYS A 34 -4.96 -7.29 18.84
C CYS A 34 -3.88 -8.30 18.41
N PHE A 35 -4.10 -9.62 18.47
CA PHE A 35 -3.09 -10.61 18.08
C PHE A 35 -2.81 -10.61 16.57
N LEU A 36 -3.82 -10.23 15.78
CA LEU A 36 -3.70 -10.04 14.33
C LEU A 36 -2.71 -8.93 13.95
N MET A 37 -2.42 -7.99 14.85
CA MET A 37 -1.57 -6.85 14.55
C MET A 37 -0.13 -7.27 14.26
N ASP A 38 0.43 -8.29 14.90
CA ASP A 38 1.85 -8.60 14.70
C ASP A 38 2.19 -9.02 13.26
N ASP A 39 1.41 -9.91 12.65
CA ASP A 39 1.64 -10.33 11.27
C ASP A 39 1.30 -9.20 10.28
N VAL A 40 0.22 -8.47 10.53
CA VAL A 40 -0.16 -7.30 9.72
C VAL A 40 0.91 -6.21 9.79
N GLN A 41 1.52 -5.98 10.97
CA GLN A 41 2.60 -5.02 11.19
C GLN A 41 3.90 -5.49 10.54
N LYS A 42 4.26 -6.78 10.65
CA LYS A 42 5.43 -7.34 9.94
C LYS A 42 5.29 -7.19 8.44
N PHE A 43 4.14 -7.56 7.88
CA PHE A 43 3.88 -7.42 6.45
C PHE A 43 3.95 -5.96 5.99
N GLN A 44 3.37 -5.02 6.74
CA GLN A 44 3.50 -3.58 6.47
C GLN A 44 4.96 -3.14 6.44
N LYS A 45 5.75 -3.52 7.45
CA LYS A 45 7.18 -3.19 7.49
C LYS A 45 7.92 -3.73 6.26
N THR A 46 7.66 -4.97 5.87
CA THR A 46 8.25 -5.56 4.65
C THR A 46 7.87 -4.75 3.39
N VAL A 47 6.62 -4.29 3.29
CA VAL A 47 6.16 -3.44 2.18
C VAL A 47 6.79 -2.05 2.23
N GLU A 48 6.96 -1.45 3.40
CA GLU A 48 7.64 -0.16 3.59
C GLU A 48 9.12 -0.24 3.23
N GLU A 49 9.81 -1.30 3.66
CA GLU A 49 11.21 -1.57 3.28
C GLU A 49 11.34 -1.74 1.76
N LEU A 50 10.39 -2.41 1.13
CA LEU A 50 10.34 -2.52 -0.32
C LEU A 50 10.12 -1.16 -1.00
N GLN A 51 9.20 -0.32 -0.49
CA GLN A 51 9.02 1.05 -0.99
C GLN A 51 10.31 1.86 -0.87
N ASN A 52 11.02 1.74 0.25
CA ASN A 52 12.31 2.42 0.45
C ASN A 52 13.37 1.94 -0.55
N ARG A 53 13.48 0.62 -0.80
CA ARG A 53 14.39 0.08 -1.83
C ARG A 53 14.04 0.60 -3.22
N VAL A 54 12.75 0.65 -3.55
CA VAL A 54 12.28 1.18 -4.85
C VAL A 54 12.62 2.65 -5.00
N GLN A 55 12.44 3.48 -3.95
CA GLN A 55 12.83 4.89 -3.98
C GLN A 55 14.34 5.06 -4.18
N VAL A 56 15.18 4.26 -3.52
CA VAL A 56 16.63 4.30 -3.76
C VAL A 56 16.96 3.92 -5.21
N GLN A 57 16.23 2.97 -5.78
CA GLN A 57 16.40 2.54 -7.17
C GLN A 57 15.92 3.60 -8.19
N THR A 58 15.04 4.54 -7.83
CA THR A 58 14.61 5.63 -8.73
C THR A 58 15.60 6.79 -8.79
N LEU A 59 16.54 6.91 -7.85
CA LEU A 59 17.50 8.02 -7.80
C LEU A 59 18.30 8.24 -9.10
N PRO A 60 18.79 7.21 -9.83
CA PRO A 60 19.47 7.43 -11.11
C PRO A 60 18.58 8.07 -12.17
N LEU A 61 17.29 7.68 -12.21
CA LEU A 61 16.30 8.27 -13.12
C LEU A 61 15.98 9.71 -12.71
N GLU A 62 15.82 9.97 -11.42
CA GLU A 62 15.63 11.33 -10.88
C GLU A 62 16.82 12.24 -11.22
N LYS A 63 18.04 11.72 -11.11
CA LYS A 63 19.26 12.43 -11.52
C LYS A 63 19.23 12.75 -13.03
N LYS A 64 18.88 11.78 -13.88
CA LYS A 64 18.78 11.99 -15.33
C LYS A 64 17.74 13.05 -15.68
N MET A 65 16.57 13.01 -15.03
CA MET A 65 15.51 14.01 -15.18
C MET A 65 16.00 15.40 -14.78
N ALA A 66 16.68 15.52 -13.63
CA ALA A 66 17.20 16.80 -13.16
C ALA A 66 18.28 17.36 -14.10
N GLN A 67 19.21 16.51 -14.57
CA GLN A 67 20.24 16.90 -15.53
C GLN A 67 19.63 17.36 -16.87
N CYS A 68 18.60 16.66 -17.36
CA CYS A 68 17.85 17.07 -18.55
C CYS A 68 17.22 18.45 -18.35
N ALA A 69 16.55 18.67 -17.21
CA ALA A 69 15.88 19.92 -16.91
C ALA A 69 16.86 21.10 -16.81
N VAL A 70 18.02 20.90 -16.16
CA VAL A 70 19.08 21.93 -16.11
C VAL A 70 19.58 22.24 -17.53
N GLY A 71 19.86 21.22 -18.34
CA GLY A 71 20.31 21.40 -19.71
C GLY A 71 19.31 22.11 -20.64
N CYS A 72 18.02 22.20 -20.28
CA CYS A 72 17.06 23.01 -21.01
C CYS A 72 17.35 24.51 -20.89
N TYR A 73 17.81 24.96 -19.72
CA TYR A 73 18.15 26.37 -19.47
C TYR A 73 19.44 26.79 -20.19
N ASP A 74 20.32 25.84 -20.51
CA ASP A 74 21.53 26.10 -21.30
C ASP A 74 21.24 26.20 -22.81
N LYS A 75 20.16 25.57 -23.29
CA LYS A 75 19.83 25.44 -24.72
C LYS A 75 18.84 26.47 -25.24
N HIS A 76 17.96 26.96 -24.37
CA HIS A 76 16.86 27.84 -24.75
C HIS A 76 16.86 29.09 -23.89
N THR A 77 16.65 30.25 -24.51
CA THR A 77 16.48 31.54 -23.82
C THR A 77 15.02 31.96 -23.74
N GLU A 78 14.19 31.49 -24.68
CA GLU A 78 12.77 31.77 -24.72
C GLU A 78 12.02 30.95 -23.68
N TYR A 79 11.20 31.63 -22.87
CA TYR A 79 10.47 31.03 -21.75
C TYR A 79 9.66 29.80 -22.17
N ASN A 80 8.88 29.90 -23.25
CA ASN A 80 8.00 28.83 -23.71
C ASN A 80 8.79 27.59 -24.17
N GLU A 81 9.98 27.79 -24.74
CA GLU A 81 10.85 26.69 -25.19
C GLU A 81 11.49 25.97 -24.00
N VAL A 82 12.02 26.73 -23.03
CA VAL A 82 12.54 26.18 -21.77
C VAL A 82 11.45 25.37 -21.07
N HIS A 83 10.24 25.92 -20.95
CA HIS A 83 9.12 25.26 -20.28
C HIS A 83 8.77 23.92 -20.94
N ARG A 84 8.59 23.92 -22.26
CA ARG A 84 8.27 22.71 -23.05
C ARG A 84 9.39 21.67 -22.95
N CYS A 85 10.65 22.09 -22.96
CA CYS A 85 11.80 21.19 -22.78
C CYS A 85 11.77 20.52 -21.40
N VAL A 86 11.57 21.31 -20.33
CA VAL A 86 11.51 20.82 -18.94
C VAL A 86 10.32 19.88 -18.72
N GLU A 87 9.18 20.12 -19.35
CA GLU A 87 8.04 19.20 -19.35
C GLU A 87 8.40 17.86 -19.99
N GLY A 88 9.12 17.88 -21.11
CA GLY A 88 9.63 16.69 -21.79
C GLY A 88 10.51 15.84 -20.89
N CYS A 89 11.42 16.46 -20.13
CA CYS A 89 12.33 15.77 -19.21
C CYS A 89 11.61 14.95 -18.12
N GLN A 90 10.36 15.31 -17.77
CA GLN A 90 9.60 14.66 -16.71
C GLN A 90 8.73 13.49 -17.19
N GLN A 91 8.52 13.34 -18.50
CA GLN A 91 7.55 12.36 -19.03
C GLN A 91 7.89 10.92 -18.66
N ASP A 92 9.15 10.51 -18.82
CA ASP A 92 9.60 9.16 -18.49
C ASP A 92 9.39 8.85 -17.00
N MET A 93 9.76 9.80 -16.13
CA MET A 93 9.58 9.67 -14.68
C MET A 93 8.10 9.53 -14.30
N GLN A 94 7.21 10.31 -14.93
CA GLN A 94 5.77 10.22 -14.68
C GLN A 94 5.20 8.86 -15.13
N GLN A 95 5.65 8.32 -16.27
CA GLN A 95 5.21 7.01 -16.74
C GLN A 95 5.68 5.89 -15.82
N ILE A 96 6.94 5.93 -15.40
CA ILE A 96 7.52 4.94 -14.49
C ILE A 96 6.84 5.00 -13.12
N ALA A 97 6.64 6.21 -12.57
CA ALA A 97 5.93 6.39 -11.31
C ALA A 97 4.50 5.81 -11.33
N LYS A 98 3.79 5.93 -12.46
CA LYS A 98 2.47 5.30 -12.64
C LYS A 98 2.55 3.78 -12.59
N LYS A 99 3.54 3.16 -13.26
CA LYS A 99 3.74 1.71 -13.25
C LYS A 99 4.08 1.21 -11.84
N ILE A 100 5.01 1.87 -11.15
CA ILE A 100 5.36 1.55 -9.76
C ILE A 100 4.12 1.66 -8.85
N SER A 101 3.35 2.75 -8.99
CA SER A 101 2.12 2.93 -8.20
C SER A 101 1.09 1.83 -8.47
N SER A 102 0.99 1.34 -9.71
CA SER A 102 0.05 0.27 -10.06
C SER A 102 0.40 -1.07 -9.43
N GLU A 103 1.70 -1.37 -9.27
CA GLU A 103 2.19 -2.58 -8.60
C GLU A 103 1.77 -2.60 -7.12
N PHE A 104 2.01 -1.51 -6.39
CA PHE A 104 1.58 -1.39 -5.00
C PHE A 104 0.05 -1.36 -4.85
N GLN A 105 -0.67 -0.76 -5.80
CA GLN A 105 -2.13 -0.79 -5.80
C GLN A 105 -2.67 -2.20 -6.02
N ALA A 106 -2.06 -2.98 -6.92
CA ALA A 106 -2.44 -4.37 -7.18
C ALA A 106 -2.24 -5.24 -5.92
N LEU A 107 -1.09 -5.09 -5.25
CA LEU A 107 -0.82 -5.75 -3.97
C LEU A 107 -1.88 -5.40 -2.91
N GLN A 108 -2.16 -4.09 -2.73
CA GLN A 108 -3.17 -3.64 -1.77
C GLN A 108 -4.56 -4.20 -2.10
N SER A 109 -4.93 -4.21 -3.39
CA SER A 109 -6.22 -4.71 -3.86
C SER A 109 -6.37 -6.21 -3.61
N SER A 110 -5.30 -6.97 -3.83
CA SER A 110 -5.25 -8.42 -3.54
C SER A 110 -5.50 -8.70 -2.07
N VAL A 111 -4.78 -8.01 -1.17
CA VAL A 111 -4.96 -8.15 0.27
C VAL A 111 -6.38 -7.75 0.68
N GLN A 112 -6.87 -6.58 0.24
CA GLN A 112 -8.22 -6.12 0.58
C GLN A 112 -9.31 -7.09 0.10
N ALA A 113 -9.18 -7.64 -1.11
CA ALA A 113 -10.12 -8.62 -1.63
C ALA A 113 -10.16 -9.89 -0.77
N CYS A 114 -9.00 -10.39 -0.33
CA CYS A 114 -8.92 -11.52 0.57
C CYS A 114 -9.58 -11.23 1.93
N GLN A 115 -9.32 -10.05 2.51
CA GLN A 115 -9.93 -9.63 3.77
C GLN A 115 -11.46 -9.54 3.65
N GLN A 116 -11.97 -8.93 2.58
CA GLN A 116 -13.40 -8.83 2.32
C GLN A 116 -14.05 -10.20 2.15
N SER A 117 -13.36 -11.17 1.53
CA SER A 117 -13.82 -12.55 1.44
C SER A 117 -13.97 -13.19 2.82
N CYS A 118 -13.01 -12.96 3.72
CA CYS A 118 -13.10 -13.43 5.10
C CYS A 118 -14.29 -12.81 5.85
N VAL A 119 -14.47 -11.49 5.75
CA VAL A 119 -15.61 -10.78 6.36
C VAL A 119 -16.93 -11.34 5.86
N LYS A 120 -17.13 -11.39 4.53
CA LYS A 120 -18.39 -11.85 3.92
C LYS A 120 -18.77 -13.27 4.35
N ARG A 121 -17.78 -14.15 4.53
CA ARG A 121 -18.01 -15.53 5.01
C ARG A 121 -18.47 -15.58 6.46
N LEU A 122 -17.96 -14.67 7.30
CA LEU A 122 -18.17 -14.71 8.75
C LEU A 122 -19.34 -13.84 9.21
N GLU A 123 -19.66 -12.77 8.49
CA GLU A 123 -20.73 -11.82 8.82
C GLU A 123 -22.08 -12.49 9.19
N PRO A 124 -22.65 -13.41 8.38
CA PRO A 124 -23.92 -14.04 8.74
C PRO A 124 -23.82 -14.90 10.01
N ARG A 125 -22.65 -15.52 10.25
CA ARG A 125 -22.40 -16.36 11.44
C ARG A 125 -22.20 -15.50 12.68
N MET A 126 -21.57 -14.34 12.53
CA MET A 126 -21.39 -13.37 13.60
C MET A 126 -22.74 -12.79 14.05
N GLU A 127 -23.64 -12.46 13.13
CA GLU A 127 -24.97 -11.95 13.49
C GLU A 127 -25.80 -13.05 14.19
N ALA A 128 -25.73 -14.29 13.71
CA ALA A 128 -26.41 -15.42 14.35
C ALA A 128 -25.87 -15.72 15.76
N ALA A 129 -24.57 -15.47 16.01
CA ALA A 129 -23.92 -15.70 17.29
C ALA A 129 -24.01 -14.50 18.26
N ARG A 130 -24.81 -13.48 17.98
CA ARG A 130 -24.81 -12.22 18.73
C ARG A 130 -25.13 -12.36 20.22
N SER A 131 -25.87 -13.38 20.62
CA SER A 131 -26.21 -13.70 22.01
C SER A 131 -25.32 -14.78 22.64
N ASP A 132 -24.39 -15.38 21.88
CA ASP A 132 -23.51 -16.45 22.33
C ASP A 132 -22.03 -15.99 22.35
N PRO A 133 -21.50 -15.65 23.54
CA PRO A 133 -20.11 -15.21 23.70
C PRO A 133 -19.06 -16.26 23.29
N GLN A 134 -19.35 -17.56 23.46
CA GLN A 134 -18.41 -18.63 23.11
C GLN A 134 -18.29 -18.73 21.59
N THR A 135 -19.42 -18.75 20.88
CA THR A 135 -19.41 -18.78 19.41
C THR A 135 -18.81 -17.50 18.82
N GLN A 136 -19.03 -16.34 19.43
CA GLN A 136 -18.35 -15.11 19.03
C GLN A 136 -16.83 -15.20 19.16
N GLN A 137 -16.32 -15.82 20.22
CA GLN A 137 -14.89 -15.96 20.40
C GLN A 137 -14.26 -16.89 19.35
N ALA A 138 -14.92 -17.99 19.02
CA ALA A 138 -14.47 -18.89 17.95
C ALA A 138 -14.47 -18.20 16.57
N LEU A 139 -15.52 -17.42 16.26
CA LEU A 139 -15.60 -16.66 14.99
C LEU A 139 -14.52 -15.58 14.88
N LYS A 140 -14.11 -14.96 16.00
CA LYS A 140 -12.98 -14.03 16.02
C LYS A 140 -11.67 -14.74 15.68
N GLN A 141 -11.41 -15.92 16.23
CA GLN A 141 -10.22 -16.71 15.90
C GLN A 141 -10.22 -17.09 14.41
N GLU A 142 -11.36 -17.52 13.87
CA GLU A 142 -11.50 -17.85 12.44
C GLU A 142 -11.23 -16.61 11.55
N PHE A 143 -11.64 -15.42 12.00
CA PHE A 143 -11.31 -14.17 11.34
C PHE A 143 -9.80 -13.89 11.35
N GLU A 144 -9.15 -13.98 12.51
CA GLU A 144 -7.72 -13.76 12.63
C GLU A 144 -6.89 -14.72 11.76
N GLU A 145 -7.28 -15.99 11.72
CA GLU A 145 -6.67 -16.99 10.83
C GLU A 145 -6.88 -16.67 9.35
N GLY A 146 -8.08 -16.22 8.98
CA GLY A 146 -8.38 -15.77 7.62
C GLY A 146 -7.50 -14.60 7.20
N MET A 147 -7.33 -13.62 8.08
CA MET A 147 -6.48 -12.46 7.84
C MET A 147 -4.99 -12.84 7.75
N ARG A 148 -4.52 -13.75 8.62
CA ARG A 148 -3.16 -14.31 8.55
C ARG A 148 -2.92 -15.03 7.23
N ARG A 149 -3.92 -15.75 6.72
CA ARG A 149 -3.86 -16.41 5.41
C ARG A 149 -3.70 -15.40 4.27
N CYS A 150 -4.44 -14.30 4.29
CA CYS A 150 -4.30 -13.23 3.30
C CYS A 150 -2.87 -12.68 3.22
N ILE A 151 -2.21 -12.52 4.37
CA ILE A 151 -0.81 -12.08 4.41
C ILE A 151 0.13 -13.14 3.84
N LYS A 152 -0.04 -14.40 4.26
CA LYS A 152 0.78 -15.52 3.77
C LYS A 152 0.66 -15.72 2.25
N GLU A 153 -0.49 -15.42 1.67
CA GLU A 153 -0.72 -15.46 0.23
C GLU A 153 -0.09 -14.25 -0.49
N ALA A 154 -0.05 -13.07 0.15
CA ALA A 154 0.47 -11.85 -0.45
C ALA A 154 2.01 -11.71 -0.36
N GLU A 155 2.61 -12.15 0.74
CA GLU A 155 4.05 -12.06 1.00
C GLU A 155 4.94 -12.64 -0.13
N PRO A 156 4.67 -13.85 -0.69
CA PRO A 156 5.50 -14.40 -1.78
C PRO A 156 5.41 -13.61 -3.09
N LEU A 157 4.45 -12.68 -3.23
CA LEU A 157 4.32 -11.84 -4.42
C LEU A 157 5.30 -10.66 -4.42
N LEU A 158 5.85 -10.28 -3.25
CA LEU A 158 6.70 -9.11 -3.08
C LEU A 158 7.99 -9.16 -3.91
N PRO A 159 8.76 -10.27 -3.96
CA PRO A 159 9.97 -10.33 -4.79
C PRO A 159 9.66 -10.20 -6.29
N GLY A 160 8.55 -10.80 -6.75
CA GLY A 160 8.11 -10.68 -8.15
C GLY A 160 7.69 -9.26 -8.50
N MET A 161 7.02 -8.57 -7.57
CA MET A 161 6.68 -7.15 -7.70
C MET A 161 7.94 -6.28 -7.79
N GLU A 162 8.92 -6.52 -6.91
CA GLU A 162 10.20 -5.79 -6.93
C GLU A 162 10.95 -6.00 -8.26
N ALA A 163 10.97 -7.23 -8.79
CA ALA A 163 11.60 -7.54 -10.07
C ALA A 163 10.95 -6.78 -11.24
N ARG A 164 9.60 -6.69 -11.27
CA ARG A 164 8.87 -5.90 -12.28
C ARG A 164 9.17 -4.41 -12.15
N ILE A 165 9.21 -3.88 -10.93
CA ILE A 165 9.57 -2.48 -10.69
C ILE A 165 10.97 -2.17 -11.22
N ARG A 166 11.97 -3.02 -10.92
CA ARG A 166 13.33 -2.85 -11.46
C ARG A 166 13.36 -2.88 -12.98
N ALA A 167 12.50 -3.69 -13.62
CA ALA A 167 12.42 -3.73 -15.07
C ALA A 167 11.87 -2.43 -15.68
N TYR A 168 11.06 -1.65 -14.95
CA TYR A 168 10.59 -0.34 -15.41
C TYR A 168 11.65 0.77 -15.34
N LEU A 169 12.71 0.54 -14.56
CA LEU A 169 13.79 1.52 -14.31
C LEU A 169 14.97 1.38 -15.26
N LYS A 170 14.98 0.34 -16.10
CA LYS A 170 15.97 0.10 -17.16
C LYS A 170 15.46 0.71 -18.46
#